data_AF-A0A920QSN8-F1
#
_entry.id   AF-A0A920QSN8-F1
#
_cell.length_a   1.000
_cell.length_b   1.000
_cell.length_c   1.000
_cell.angle_alpha   90.00
_cell.angle_beta   90.00
_cell.angle_gamma   90.00
#
_symmetry.space_group_name_H-M   'P 1'
#
loop_
_entity.id
_entity.type
_entity.pdbx_description
1 polymer ?
#
loop_
_entity_poly.entity_id
_entity_poly.type
_entity_poly.pdbx_seq_one_letter_code
_entity_poly.pdbx_strand_id
1 'polypeptide(L)'
;MLKVSDVLLDNWGPGAMRRLGFGWDRLSEINPGLVYATITGYGDGEGLRGPYSDWPANNPCVQGMGGWMEMTGPPGSAPQMVGDNIGDSVLVSGLL
;
A
#
# COMPACT_ATOMS: atom_id res chain seq x y z
N MET A 1 -13.20 -3.16 -20.06
CA MET A 1 -13.55 -2.46 -18.80
C MET A 1 -12.79 -1.16 -18.68
N LEU A 2 -11.45 -1.13 -18.69
CA LEU A 2 -10.64 0.10 -18.55
C LEU A 2 -11.07 1.32 -19.38
N LYS A 3 -11.46 1.12 -20.66
CA LYS A 3 -11.88 2.22 -21.56
C LYS A 3 -13.17 2.95 -21.13
N VAL A 4 -13.96 2.35 -20.24
CA VAL A 4 -15.26 2.88 -19.78
C VAL A 4 -15.32 3.01 -18.26
N SER A 5 -14.17 2.86 -17.58
CA SER A 5 -14.07 3.00 -16.14
C SER A 5 -13.44 4.35 -15.80
N ASP A 6 -13.96 5.00 -14.77
CA ASP A 6 -13.39 6.25 -14.25
C ASP A 6 -12.20 6.00 -13.32
N VAL A 7 -12.25 4.89 -12.56
CA VAL A 7 -11.25 4.54 -11.55
C VAL A 7 -10.80 3.09 -11.71
N LEU A 8 -9.50 2.86 -11.61
CA LEU A 8 -8.91 1.55 -11.34
C LEU A 8 -8.25 1.61 -9.97
N LEU A 9 -8.67 0.72 -9.07
CA LEU A 9 -8.05 0.53 -7.76
C LEU A 9 -7.44 -0.86 -7.68
N ASP A 10 -6.22 -0.95 -7.18
CA ASP A 10 -5.58 -2.23 -6.90
C ASP A 10 -4.85 -2.24 -5.55
N ASN A 11 -4.68 -3.44 -5.00
CA ASN A 11 -3.92 -3.73 -3.78
C ASN A 11 -3.04 -4.97 -4.01
N TRP A 12 -2.41 -5.05 -5.19
CA TRP A 12 -1.48 -6.15 -5.48
C TRP A 12 -0.13 -5.90 -4.82
N GLY A 13 0.67 -6.98 -4.68
CA GLY A 13 2.04 -6.83 -4.22
C GLY A 13 2.89 -5.93 -5.13
N PRO A 14 3.98 -5.35 -4.61
CA PRO A 14 4.78 -4.34 -5.32
C PRO A 14 5.14 -4.73 -6.76
N GLY A 15 4.86 -3.82 -7.69
CA GLY A 15 5.12 -3.97 -9.12
C GLY A 15 4.30 -5.04 -9.86
N ALA A 16 3.32 -5.68 -9.21
CA ALA A 16 2.50 -6.71 -9.86
C ALA A 16 1.75 -6.17 -11.08
N MET A 17 1.11 -5.01 -10.95
CA MET A 17 0.40 -4.38 -12.07
C MET A 17 1.32 -4.08 -13.26
N ARG A 18 2.57 -3.66 -13.02
CA ARG A 18 3.59 -3.51 -14.06
C ARG A 18 3.94 -4.85 -14.72
N ARG A 19 4.15 -5.91 -13.93
CA ARG A 19 4.43 -7.27 -14.45
C ARG A 19 3.25 -7.84 -15.25
N LEU A 20 2.02 -7.46 -14.92
CA LEU A 20 0.80 -7.82 -15.65
C LEU A 20 0.57 -6.97 -16.90
N GLY A 21 1.43 -5.98 -17.18
CA GLY A 21 1.31 -5.10 -18.35
C GLY A 21 0.36 -3.92 -18.17
N PHE A 22 -0.04 -3.61 -16.93
CA PHE A 22 -0.95 -2.53 -16.57
C PHE A 22 -0.26 -1.48 -15.69
N GLY A 23 0.98 -1.11 -16.03
CA GLY A 23 1.63 0.08 -15.45
C GLY A 23 0.97 1.38 -15.93
N TRP A 24 1.23 2.50 -15.23
CA TRP A 24 0.63 3.79 -15.54
C TRP A 24 0.84 4.24 -16.99
N ASP A 25 2.05 4.07 -17.55
CA ASP A 25 2.35 4.38 -18.95
C ASP A 25 1.36 3.70 -19.90
N ARG A 26 1.00 2.44 -19.61
CA ARG A 26 0.04 1.69 -20.43
C ARG A 26 -1.41 2.06 -20.14
N LEU A 27 -1.75 2.30 -18.88
CA LEU A 27 -3.11 2.64 -18.48
C LEU A 27 -3.54 4.00 -19.04
N SER A 28 -2.65 4.99 -18.99
CA SER A 28 -2.89 6.34 -19.51
C SER A 28 -3.06 6.37 -21.03
N GLU A 29 -2.36 5.50 -21.77
CA GLU A 29 -2.63 5.29 -23.21
C GLU A 29 -4.02 4.71 -23.49
N ILE A 30 -4.47 3.76 -22.65
CA ILE A 30 -5.76 3.07 -22.85
C ILE A 30 -6.93 4.01 -22.53
N ASN A 31 -6.81 4.79 -21.46
CA ASN A 31 -7.83 5.75 -21.02
C ASN A 31 -7.15 6.94 -20.33
N PRO A 32 -6.94 8.07 -21.03
CA PRO A 32 -6.34 9.28 -20.46
C PRO A 32 -7.15 9.94 -19.34
N GLY A 33 -8.45 9.61 -19.22
CA GLY A 33 -9.33 10.10 -18.16
C GLY A 33 -9.35 9.20 -16.91
N LEU A 34 -8.62 8.08 -16.93
CA LEU A 34 -8.60 7.11 -15.83
C LEU A 34 -7.85 7.67 -14.62
N VAL A 35 -8.47 7.58 -13.45
CA VAL A 35 -7.78 7.71 -12.16
C VAL A 35 -7.26 6.34 -11.75
N TYR A 36 -5.95 6.21 -11.61
CA TYR A 36 -5.31 4.99 -11.11
C TYR A 36 -4.86 5.16 -9.66
N ALA A 37 -5.41 4.34 -8.77
CA ALA A 37 -5.04 4.28 -7.36
C ALA A 37 -4.48 2.88 -7.04
N THR A 38 -3.32 2.85 -6.36
CA THR A 38 -2.70 1.60 -5.93
C THR A 38 -2.38 1.68 -4.44
N ILE A 39 -2.63 0.58 -3.73
CA ILE A 39 -2.36 0.45 -2.31
C ILE A 39 -1.23 -0.57 -2.18
N THR A 40 -0.09 -0.13 -1.65
CA THR A 40 1.04 -0.99 -1.31
C THR A 40 1.57 -0.62 0.06
N GLY A 41 2.08 -1.60 0.82
CA GLY A 41 2.39 -1.39 2.24
C GLY A 41 3.46 -0.33 2.52
N TYR A 42 4.45 -0.22 1.64
CA TYR A 42 5.58 0.71 1.81
C TYR A 42 5.76 1.67 0.63
N GLY A 43 4.73 1.78 -0.24
CA GLY A 43 4.78 2.54 -1.49
C GLY A 43 5.69 1.90 -2.54
N ASP A 44 5.24 1.83 -3.80
CA ASP A 44 6.03 1.29 -4.91
C ASP A 44 5.84 2.07 -6.22
N GLY A 45 5.16 3.21 -6.13
CA GLY A 45 4.96 4.18 -7.19
C GLY A 45 6.22 4.98 -7.48
N GLU A 46 6.26 5.58 -8.67
CA GLU A 46 7.33 6.50 -9.03
C GLU A 46 7.32 7.72 -8.08
N GLY A 47 8.49 8.09 -7.57
CA GLY A 47 8.62 9.15 -6.55
C GLY A 47 8.22 8.76 -5.12
N LEU A 48 7.60 7.58 -4.92
CA LEU A 48 7.22 7.04 -3.60
C LEU A 48 8.02 5.80 -3.19
N ARG A 49 8.99 5.40 -4.02
CA ARG A 49 9.77 4.19 -3.79
C ARG A 49 10.88 4.45 -2.75
N GLY A 50 10.87 3.67 -1.69
CA GLY A 50 11.84 3.67 -0.61
C GLY A 50 12.56 2.33 -0.44
N PRO A 51 13.35 2.18 0.64
CA PRO A 51 14.15 0.98 0.92
C PRO A 51 13.30 -0.27 1.19
N TYR A 52 12.04 -0.10 1.60
CA TYR A 52 11.13 -1.19 1.97
C TYR A 52 10.08 -1.50 0.91
N SER A 53 10.08 -0.79 -0.22
CA SER A 53 9.03 -0.91 -1.24
C SER A 53 8.85 -2.30 -1.85
N ASP A 54 9.85 -3.17 -1.75
CA ASP A 54 9.76 -4.56 -2.24
C ASP A 54 9.35 -5.56 -1.16
N TRP A 55 9.19 -5.11 0.08
CA TRP A 55 8.82 -5.99 1.18
C TRP A 55 7.33 -6.33 1.11
N PRO A 56 6.96 -7.58 1.44
CA PRO A 56 5.57 -7.89 1.69
C PRO A 56 5.09 -7.12 2.92
N ALA A 57 3.83 -6.70 2.89
CA ALA A 57 3.20 -6.00 3.99
C ALA A 57 1.83 -6.61 4.29
N ASN A 58 1.49 -6.62 5.56
CA ASN A 58 0.18 -6.95 6.09
C ASN A 58 -0.06 -6.09 7.33
N ASN A 59 -1.27 -6.15 7.89
CA ASN A 59 -1.64 -5.38 9.07
C ASN A 59 -0.59 -5.44 10.20
N PRO A 60 -0.15 -6.60 10.72
CA PRO A 60 0.90 -6.65 11.75
C PRO A 60 2.20 -5.93 11.38
N CYS A 61 2.71 -6.13 10.16
CA CYS A 61 3.96 -5.50 9.71
C CYS A 61 3.84 -3.97 9.68
N VAL A 62 2.70 -3.45 9.19
CA VAL A 62 2.45 -2.01 9.14
C VAL A 62 2.27 -1.45 10.55
N GLN A 63 1.52 -2.12 11.43
CA GLN A 63 1.33 -1.64 12.81
C GLN A 63 2.64 -1.60 13.59
N GLY A 64 3.51 -2.60 13.39
CA GLY A 64 4.85 -2.63 13.99
C GLY A 64 5.71 -1.48 13.49
N MET A 65 5.83 -1.33 12.16
CA MET A 65 6.65 -0.28 11.54
C MET A 65 6.13 1.13 11.82
N GLY A 66 4.82 1.32 11.93
CA GLY A 66 4.18 2.59 12.27
C GLY A 66 4.24 2.97 13.75
N GLY A 67 4.79 2.08 14.61
CA GLY A 67 4.96 2.33 16.05
C GLY A 67 3.69 2.13 16.89
N TRP A 68 2.56 1.73 16.31
CA TRP A 68 1.34 1.50 17.07
C TRP A 68 1.49 0.34 18.04
N MET A 69 2.22 -0.71 17.66
CA MET A 69 2.42 -1.84 18.55
C MET A 69 3.23 -1.49 19.80
N GLU A 70 4.20 -0.58 19.67
CA GLU A 70 5.02 -0.11 20.79
C GLU A 70 4.18 0.66 21.84
N MET A 71 3.16 1.38 21.37
CA MET A 71 2.28 2.17 22.24
C MET A 71 1.08 1.37 22.77
N THR A 72 0.96 0.09 22.39
CA THR A 72 -0.23 -0.73 22.70
C THR A 72 0.13 -1.89 23.62
N GLY A 73 -0.50 -1.90 24.80
CA GLY A 73 -0.33 -2.93 25.81
C GLY A 73 0.14 -2.37 27.17
N PRO A 74 0.22 -3.20 28.21
CA PRO A 74 0.74 -2.79 29.51
C PRO A 74 2.23 -2.38 29.46
N PRO A 75 2.66 -1.39 30.27
CA PRO A 75 4.07 -1.04 30.39
C PRO A 75 4.96 -2.23 30.75
N GLY A 76 6.06 -2.40 30.00
CA GLY A 76 7.01 -3.50 30.21
C GLY A 76 6.58 -4.86 29.66
N SER A 77 5.43 -4.94 28.98
CA SER A 77 5.02 -6.15 28.25
C SER A 77 5.55 -6.15 26.80
N ALA A 78 5.37 -7.26 26.09
CA ALA A 78 5.69 -7.31 24.67
C ALA A 78 4.73 -6.42 23.86
N PRO A 79 5.18 -5.79 22.75
CA PRO A 79 4.33 -5.00 21.86
C PRO A 79 3.10 -5.78 21.40
N GLN A 80 1.92 -5.16 21.46
CA GLN A 80 0.66 -5.79 21.06
C GLN A 80 0.07 -5.05 19.86
N MET A 81 -0.63 -5.77 18.99
CA MET A 81 -1.42 -5.08 17.97
C MET A 81 -2.58 -4.33 18.60
N VAL A 82 -3.00 -3.25 17.94
CA VAL A 82 -4.33 -2.69 18.16
C VAL A 82 -5.35 -3.77 17.81
N GLY A 83 -6.41 -3.90 18.59
CA GLY A 83 -7.44 -4.93 18.43
C GLY A 83 -8.30 -4.80 17.16
N ASP A 84 -7.85 -4.02 16.18
CA ASP A 84 -8.49 -3.73 14.90
C ASP A 84 -7.45 -3.72 13.76
N ASN A 85 -7.90 -3.81 12.52
CA ASN A 85 -7.07 -3.85 11.31
C ASN A 85 -6.69 -2.44 10.83
N ILE A 86 -6.16 -1.64 11.75
CA ILE A 86 -5.79 -0.24 11.45
C ILE A 86 -4.70 -0.16 10.36
N GLY A 87 -3.81 -1.15 10.29
CA GLY A 87 -2.80 -1.22 9.23
C GLY A 87 -3.40 -1.36 7.83
N ASP A 88 -4.59 -1.94 7.70
CA ASP A 88 -5.29 -2.04 6.42
C ASP A 88 -6.23 -0.84 6.18
N SER A 89 -6.82 -0.30 7.25
CA SER A 89 -7.86 0.73 7.15
C SER A 89 -7.33 2.16 7.05
N VAL A 90 -6.20 2.46 7.69
CA VAL A 90 -5.59 3.80 7.69
C VAL A 90 -4.20 3.81 7.05
N LEU A 91 -3.88 2.80 6.23
CA LEU A 91 -2.60 2.68 5.56
C LEU A 91 -2.23 4.00 4.86
N VAL A 92 -1.12 4.62 5.28
CA VAL A 92 -0.57 5.81 4.63
C VAL A 92 0.61 5.38 3.77
N SER A 93 0.44 5.40 2.45
CA SER A 93 1.56 5.22 1.53
C SER A 93 2.47 6.46 1.56
N GLY A 94 3.77 6.29 1.85
CA GLY A 94 4.78 7.36 1.75
C GLY A 94 5.31 7.93 3.08
N LEU A 95 5.13 7.24 4.20
CA LEU A 95 5.62 7.69 5.52
C LEU A 95 7.02 7.20 5.93
N LEU A 96 7.82 6.62 5.02
CA LEU A 96 9.22 6.22 5.29
C LEU A 96 10.14 6.49 4.10
#